data_AF-L0MF72-F1
#
_entry.id   AF-L0MF72-F1
#
_cell.length_a   1.000
_cell.length_b   1.000
_cell.length_c   1.000
_cell.angle_alpha   90.00
_cell.angle_beta   90.00
_cell.angle_gamma   90.00
#
_symmetry.space_group_name_H-M   'P 1'
#
loop_
_entity.id
_entity.type
_entity.pdbx_description
1 polymer ?
#
loop_
_entity_poly.entity_id
_entity_poly.type
_entity_poly.pdbx_seq_one_letter_code
_entity_poly.pdbx_strand_id
1 'polypeptide(L)' 'MSLYYSGLAGKYEGKVSADIAASGVAGKEWMNLPVRPDLVEAEQPEHLRAYFKQRLEHYRRISRSLPPQVVND' A
#
# COMPACT_ATOMS: atom_id res chain seq x y z
N MET A 1 -6.39 -17.60 6.94
CA MET A 1 -5.92 -16.70 5.88
C MET A 1 -4.39 -16.68 5.88
N SER A 2 -3.61 -17.25 4.98
CA SER A 2 -3.67 -18.44 4.11
C SER A 2 -2.28 -18.52 3.47
N LEU A 3 -1.54 -19.60 3.72
CA LEU A 3 -0.78 -20.46 2.77
C LEU A 3 0.13 -19.86 1.65
N TYR A 4 0.28 -18.55 1.49
CA TYR A 4 1.09 -17.95 0.39
C TYR A 4 2.49 -17.47 0.82
N TYR A 5 2.78 -17.38 2.11
CA TYR A 5 3.99 -16.71 2.62
C TYR A 5 5.04 -17.63 3.23
N SER A 6 4.78 -18.94 3.36
CA SER A 6 5.68 -19.87 4.05
C SER A 6 7.04 -20.08 3.37
N GLY A 7 7.27 -19.54 2.17
CA GLY A 7 8.52 -19.67 1.41
C GLY A 7 9.39 -18.41 1.31
N LEU A 8 8.95 -17.27 1.86
CA LEU A 8 9.63 -15.97 1.68
C LEU A 8 10.43 -15.56 2.93
N ALA A 9 11.20 -16.51 3.47
CA ALA A 9 11.93 -16.39 4.73
C ALA A 9 12.66 -15.04 4.90
N GLY A 10 12.24 -14.30 5.93
CA GLY A 10 12.98 -13.24 6.64
C GLY A 10 13.19 -11.90 5.94
N LYS A 11 13.45 -11.87 4.63
CA LYS A 11 13.85 -10.63 3.91
C LYS A 11 12.76 -10.03 3.03
N TYR A 12 11.81 -10.86 2.59
CA TYR A 12 10.75 -10.46 1.66
C TYR A 12 9.42 -10.15 2.37
N GLU A 13 9.17 -10.75 3.53
CA GLU A 13 7.94 -10.49 4.32
C GLU A 13 7.75 -9.01 4.66
N GLY A 14 8.82 -8.33 5.09
CA GLY A 14 8.76 -6.90 5.40
C GLY A 14 8.44 -6.04 4.17
N LYS A 15 9.08 -6.33 3.03
CA LYS A 15 8.80 -5.61 1.78
C LYS A 15 7.38 -5.86 1.28
N VAL A 16 6.89 -7.09 1.37
CA VAL A 16 5.51 -7.40 0.96
C VAL A 16 4.50 -6.75 1.89
N SER A 17 4.73 -6.74 3.20
CA SER A 17 3.89 -6.00 4.16
C SER A 17 3.83 -4.51 3.83
N ALA A 18 4.98 -3.89 3.54
CA ALA A 18 5.04 -2.50 3.10
C ALA A 18 4.30 -2.26 1.78
N ASP A 19 4.36 -3.20 0.83
CA ASP A 19 3.67 -3.10 -0.45
C ASP A 19 2.15 -3.19 -0.32
N ILE A 20 1.67 -4.10 0.53
CA ILE A 20 0.24 -4.25 0.86
C ILE A 20 -0.26 -2.98 1.56
N ALA A 21 0.52 -2.45 2.51
CA ALA A 21 0.16 -1.20 3.17
C ALA A 21 0.09 -0.03 2.17
N ALA A 22 1.06 0.07 1.27
CA ALA A 22 1.12 1.15 0.27
C ALA A 22 -0.05 1.09 -0.71
N SER A 23 -0.37 -0.10 -1.24
CA SER A 23 -1.52 -0.30 -2.13
C SER A 23 -2.85 -0.01 -1.42
N GLY A 24 -2.98 -0.43 -0.16
CA GLY A 24 -4.17 -0.13 0.65
C GLY A 24 -4.39 1.37 0.88
N VAL A 25 -3.32 2.14 1.08
CA VAL A 25 -3.41 3.59 1.22
C VAL A 25 -3.83 4.24 -0.09
N ALA A 26 -3.13 3.94 -1.19
CA ALA A 26 -3.43 4.54 -2.49
C ALA A 26 -4.83 4.18 -3.03
N GLY A 27 -5.32 2.97 -2.71
CA GLY A 27 -6.68 2.56 -3.02
C GLY A 27 -7.73 3.33 -2.23
N LYS A 28 -7.51 3.53 -0.92
CA LYS A 28 -8.39 4.35 -0.08
C LYS A 28 -8.42 5.81 -0.52
N GLU A 29 -7.27 6.38 -0.88
CA GLU A 29 -7.17 7.73 -1.45
C GLU A 29 -8.00 7.85 -2.75
N TRP A 30 -7.93 6.86 -3.63
CA TRP A 30 -8.72 6.84 -4.87
C TRP A 30 -10.23 6.71 -4.61
N MET A 31 -10.63 5.98 -3.57
CA MET A 31 -12.02 5.82 -3.17
C MET A 31 -12.58 6.99 -2.34
N ASN A 32 -11.81 8.08 -2.14
CA ASN A 32 -12.14 9.17 -1.21
C ASN A 32 -12.44 8.68 0.23
N LEU A 33 -11.88 7.53 0.63
CA LEU A 33 -12.02 6.99 1.98
C LEU A 33 -11.02 7.65 2.93
N PRO A 34 -11.37 7.84 4.21
CA PRO A 34 -10.44 8.41 5.18
C PRO A 34 -9.23 7.49 5.38
N VAL A 35 -8.04 7.99 5.07
CA VAL A 35 -6.78 7.27 5.27
C VAL A 35 -5.69 8.22 5.77
N ARG A 36 -4.82 7.70 6.64
CA ARG A 36 -3.71 8.44 7.25
C ARG A 36 -2.38 7.88 6.78
N PRO A 37 -1.85 8.31 5.63
CA PRO A 37 -0.58 7.81 5.09
C PRO A 37 0.59 8.00 6.07
N ASP A 38 0.61 9.09 6.82
CA ASP A 38 1.68 9.41 7.76
C ASP A 38 1.78 8.41 8.92
N LEU A 39 0.65 7.89 9.39
CA LEU A 39 0.65 6.83 10.40
C LEU A 39 1.18 5.53 9.84
N VAL A 40 0.73 5.16 8.64
CA VAL A 40 1.13 3.90 8.02
C VAL A 40 2.63 3.93 7.75
N GLU A 41 3.18 5.07 7.33
CA GLU A 41 4.63 5.25 7.21
C GLU A 41 5.35 5.14 8.57
N ALA A 42 4.79 5.74 9.63
CA ALA A 42 5.37 5.68 10.96
C ALA A 42 5.38 4.25 11.53
N GLU A 43 4.34 3.45 11.25
CA GLU A 43 4.25 2.03 11.62
C GLU A 43 5.25 1.16 10.85
N GLN A 44 5.65 1.55 9.64
CA GLN A 44 6.65 0.79 8.90
C GLN A 44 8.05 0.93 9.55
N PRO A 45 8.82 -0.18 9.60
CA PRO A 45 10.22 -0.14 10.02
C PRO A 45 11.03 0.87 9.20
N GLU A 46 11.99 1.57 9.82
CA GLU A 46 12.76 2.65 9.15
C GLU A 46 13.40 2.22 7.81
N HIS A 47 13.96 1.01 7.77
CA HIS A 47 14.60 0.46 6.58
C HIS A 47 13.60 0.16 5.43
N LEU A 48 12.29 0.10 5.73
CA LEU A 48 11.22 -0.11 4.76
C LEU A 48 10.45 1.17 4.43
N ARG A 49 10.59 2.26 5.20
CA ARG A 49 9.91 3.54 4.91
C ARG A 49 10.26 4.08 3.53
N ALA A 50 11.53 4.00 3.15
CA ALA A 50 11.98 4.41 1.81
C ALA A 50 11.33 3.56 0.70
N TYR A 51 11.19 2.25 0.93
CA TYR A 51 10.53 1.33 0.01
C TYR A 51 9.02 1.60 -0.07
N PHE A 52 8.37 1.79 1.07
CA PHE A 52 6.95 2.15 1.19
C PHE A 52 6.63 3.42 0.41
N LYS A 53 7.45 4.49 0.55
CA LYS A 53 7.27 5.74 -0.21
C LYS A 53 7.31 5.52 -1.72
N GLN A 54 8.32 4.79 -2.22
CA GLN A 54 8.42 4.49 -3.65
C GLN A 54 7.19 3.71 -4.16
N ARG A 55 6.71 2.73 -3.39
CA ARG A 55 5.55 1.93 -3.76
C ARG A 55 4.25 2.75 -3.67
N LEU A 56 4.10 3.60 -2.67
CA LEU A 56 2.96 4.49 -2.53
C LEU A 56 2.84 5.44 -3.73
N GLU A 57 3.95 6.04 -4.17
CA GLU A 57 3.96 6.89 -5.36
C GLU A 57 3.60 6.12 -6.64
N HIS A 58 4.09 4.88 -6.76
CA HIS A 58 3.75 4.00 -7.87
C HIS A 58 2.24 3.71 -7.90
N TYR A 59 1.64 3.35 -6.76
CA TYR A 59 0.21 3.09 -6.69
C TYR A 59 -0.63 4.35 -6.88
N ARG A 60 -0.19 5.52 -6.40
CA ARG A 60 -0.87 6.80 -6.70
C ARG A 60 -0.90 7.10 -8.20
N ARG A 61 0.18 6.80 -8.93
CA ARG A 61 0.20 6.89 -10.40
C ARG A 61 -0.80 5.94 -11.04
N ILE A 62 -0.88 4.70 -10.56
CA ILE A 62 -1.87 3.71 -11.04
C ILE A 62 -3.29 4.19 -10.74
N SER A 63 -3.57 4.64 -9.51
CA SER A 63 -4.87 5.16 -9.09
C SER A 63 -5.38 6.30 -9.97
N ARG A 64 -4.48 7.15 -10.49
CA ARG A 64 -4.84 8.21 -11.45
C ARG A 64 -5.25 7.68 -12.82
N SER A 65 -4.77 6.51 -13.20
CA SER A 65 -5.13 5.84 -14.47
C SER A 65 -6.40 4.99 -14.37
N LEU A 66 -6.89 4.74 -13.14
CA LEU A 66 -8.14 4.04 -12.94
C LEU A 66 -9.31 4.97 -13.25
N PRO A 67 -10.40 4.45 -13.85
CA PRO A 67 -11.61 5.23 -14.06
C PRO A 67 -12.11 5.77 -12.72
N PRO A 68 -12.76 6.94 -12.67
CA PRO A 68 -13.38 7.40 -11.43
C PRO A 68 -14.38 6.34 -10.93
N GLN A 69 -14.50 6.22 -9.62
CA GLN A 69 -15.54 5.39 -9.00
C GLN A 69 -16.89 5.85 -9.56
N VAL A 70 -17.52 5.00 -10.38
CA VAL A 70 -18.93 5.17 -10.75
C VAL A 70 -19.70 4.84 -9.49
N VAL A 71 -19.89 5.83 -8.63
CA VAL A 71 -20.89 5.77 -7.57
C VAL A 71 -22.22 5.79 -8.32
N ASN A 72 -22.79 4.61 -8.54
CA ASN A 72 -24.18 4.52 -8.96
C ASN A 72 -25.00 4.99 -7.77
N ASP A 73 -25.51 6.22 -7.84
CA ASP A 73 -26.59 6.74 -7.00
C ASP A 73 -27.89 5.92 -7.22
#